data_AF-A0A497NKT7-F1
#
_entry.id   AF-A0A497NKT7-F1
#
_cell.length_a   1.000
_cell.length_b   1.000
_cell.length_c   1.000
_cell.angle_alpha   90.00
_cell.angle_beta   90.00
_cell.angle_gamma   90.00
#
_symmetry.space_group_name_H-M   'P 1'
#
loop_
_entity.id
_entity.type
_entity.pdbx_description
1 polymer ?
#
loop_
_entity_poly.entity_id
_entity_poly.type
_entity_poly.pdbx_seq_one_letter_code
_entity_poly.pdbx_strand_id
1 'polypeptide(L)'
;MWVRIKETVGKVKQKRNDILILVLWSVLIAFMVVKTYWTAYQTANRLVYFKPAHPSYDLSNVNAVDLLIIAIASFIVGISLSDAKTLFYGYIFSLLLAFILCVIYISLYVWYVLDYGPLFSLMPYGWEWAFFIATSIVFALMFPWIFCICLVSLAVSSLLRSWITWS
;
A
#
# COMPACT_ATOMS: atom_id res chain seq x y z
N MET A 1 13.70 -5.90 41.31
CA MET A 1 13.83 -4.68 40.48
C MET A 1 14.38 -4.97 39.09
N TRP A 2 15.52 -5.67 38.96
CA TRP A 2 16.17 -6.02 37.68
C TRP A 2 15.36 -6.86 36.69
N VAL A 3 14.55 -7.81 37.17
CA VAL A 3 13.66 -8.64 36.33
C VAL A 3 12.61 -7.78 35.61
N ARG A 4 12.03 -6.81 36.31
CA ARG A 4 11.00 -5.90 35.80
C ARG A 4 11.55 -4.97 34.70
N ILE A 5 12.82 -4.57 34.80
CA ILE A 5 13.50 -3.75 33.78
C ILE A 5 13.74 -4.57 32.51
N LYS A 6 14.19 -5.82 32.62
CA LYS A 6 14.41 -6.71 31.45
C LYS A 6 13.12 -6.98 30.68
N GLU A 7 12.00 -7.23 31.38
CA GLU A 7 10.69 -7.41 30.74
C GLU A 7 10.21 -6.16 30.01
N THR A 8 10.42 -4.97 30.60
CA THR A 8 9.99 -3.71 29.99
C THR A 8 10.79 -3.41 28.72
N VAL A 9 12.11 -3.62 28.74
CA VAL A 9 12.98 -3.46 27.58
C VAL A 9 12.65 -4.45 26.47
N GLY A 10 12.32 -5.71 26.82
CA GLY A 10 11.87 -6.72 25.87
C GLY A 10 10.59 -6.31 25.13
N LYS A 11 9.59 -5.82 25.87
CA LYS A 11 8.32 -5.34 25.29
C LYS A 11 8.51 -4.14 24.36
N VAL A 12 9.40 -3.20 24.70
CA VAL A 12 9.69 -2.03 23.84
C VAL A 12 10.39 -2.46 22.55
N LYS A 13 11.35 -3.39 22.62
CA LYS A 13 12.05 -3.92 21.45
C LYS A 13 11.09 -4.63 20.49
N GLN A 14 10.15 -5.42 21.04
CA GLN A 14 9.14 -6.12 20.25
C GLN A 14 8.20 -5.13 19.52
N LYS A 15 7.67 -4.12 20.22
CA LYS A 15 6.84 -3.07 19.61
C LYS A 15 7.55 -2.33 18.47
N ARG A 16 8.85 -2.03 18.63
CA ARG A 16 9.63 -1.36 17.59
C ARG A 16 9.76 -2.24 16.34
N ASN A 17 9.98 -3.53 16.51
CA ASN A 17 10.06 -4.47 15.40
C ASN A 17 8.71 -4.59 14.67
N ASP A 18 7.59 -4.66 15.42
CA ASP A 18 6.25 -4.70 14.84
C ASP A 18 5.98 -3.47 13.96
N ILE A 19 6.32 -2.27 14.43
CA ILE A 19 6.18 -1.03 13.65
C ILE A 19 7.04 -1.09 12.38
N LEU A 20 8.29 -1.55 12.49
CA LEU A 20 9.20 -1.62 11.34
C LEU A 20 8.67 -2.59 10.27
N ILE A 21 8.14 -3.74 10.67
CA ILE A 21 7.52 -4.71 9.76
C ILE A 21 6.30 -4.09 9.05
N LEU A 22 5.44 -3.39 9.78
CA LEU A 22 4.25 -2.73 9.22
C LEU A 22 4.60 -1.62 8.23
N VAL A 23 5.66 -0.85 8.52
CA VAL A 23 6.17 0.19 7.61
C VAL A 23 6.74 -0.45 6.34
N LEU A 24 7.60 -1.46 6.46
CA LEU A 24 8.15 -2.15 5.29
C LEU A 24 7.04 -2.77 4.42
N TRP A 25 6.02 -3.35 5.06
CA TRP A 25 4.87 -3.91 4.35
C TRP A 25 4.05 -2.82 3.63
N SER A 26 3.84 -1.66 4.26
CA SER A 26 3.16 -0.53 3.61
C SER A 26 3.94 -0.01 2.38
N VAL A 27 5.27 0.07 2.48
CA VAL A 27 6.14 0.47 1.37
C VAL A 27 6.08 -0.55 0.24
N LEU A 28 6.03 -1.84 0.56
CA LEU A 28 5.88 -2.90 -0.43
C LEU A 28 4.55 -2.80 -1.18
N ILE A 29 3.43 -2.58 -0.46
CA ILE A 29 2.12 -2.36 -1.09
C ILE A 29 2.18 -1.13 -1.99
N ALA A 30 2.72 -0.02 -1.48
CA ALA A 30 2.83 1.21 -2.25
C ALA A 30 3.66 1.00 -3.54
N PHE A 31 4.78 0.30 -3.42
CA PHE A 31 5.64 -0.04 -4.56
C PHE A 31 4.89 -0.84 -5.62
N MET A 32 4.09 -1.83 -5.22
CA MET A 32 3.29 -2.62 -6.16
C MET A 32 2.26 -1.77 -6.90
N VAL A 33 1.53 -0.90 -6.19
CA VAL A 33 0.53 0.00 -6.80
C VAL A 33 1.20 0.97 -7.77
N VAL A 34 2.31 1.59 -7.37
CA VAL A 34 3.10 2.50 -8.21
C VAL A 34 3.62 1.79 -9.46
N LYS A 35 4.17 0.58 -9.30
CA LYS A 35 4.63 -0.26 -10.42
C LYS A 35 3.47 -0.55 -11.38
N THR A 36 2.30 -0.96 -10.89
CA THR A 36 1.13 -1.25 -11.74
C THR A 36 0.73 -0.03 -12.53
N TYR A 37 0.64 1.13 -11.88
CA TYR A 37 0.31 2.39 -12.55
C TYR A 37 1.34 2.76 -13.62
N TRP A 38 2.62 2.74 -13.27
CA TRP A 38 3.71 3.05 -14.21
C TRP A 38 3.71 2.11 -15.43
N THR A 39 3.55 0.80 -15.19
CA THR A 39 3.56 -0.22 -16.26
C THR A 39 2.38 -0.04 -17.22
N ALA A 40 1.22 0.41 -16.74
CA ALA A 40 0.08 0.70 -17.60
C ALA A 40 0.42 1.77 -18.64
N TYR A 41 1.15 2.83 -18.25
CA TYR A 41 1.60 3.89 -19.17
C TYR A 41 2.74 3.48 -20.11
N GLN A 42 3.35 2.30 -19.91
CA GLN A 42 4.37 1.77 -20.83
C GLN A 42 3.82 0.71 -21.79
N THR A 43 2.76 0.00 -21.40
CA THR A 43 2.28 -1.18 -22.14
C THR A 43 1.00 -0.92 -22.93
N ALA A 44 0.12 -0.05 -22.44
CA ALA A 44 -1.12 0.26 -23.15
C ALA A 44 -0.86 1.32 -24.22
N ASN A 45 -0.91 0.93 -25.50
CA ASN A 45 -0.70 1.83 -26.64
C ASN A 45 -1.45 3.16 -26.49
N ARG A 46 -2.73 3.13 -26.11
CA ARG A 46 -3.54 4.33 -25.91
C ARG A 46 -2.98 5.27 -24.82
N LEU A 47 -2.50 4.72 -23.70
CA LEU A 47 -1.93 5.52 -22.61
C LEU A 47 -0.57 6.11 -22.98
N VAL A 48 0.23 5.37 -23.75
CA VAL A 48 1.51 5.84 -24.27
C VAL A 48 1.32 7.05 -25.20
N TYR A 49 0.34 6.97 -26.12
CA TYR A 49 0.10 8.00 -27.13
C TYR A 49 -0.64 9.22 -26.58
N PHE A 50 -1.75 9.03 -25.86
CA PHE A 50 -2.62 10.12 -25.45
C PHE A 50 -2.32 10.67 -24.06
N LYS A 51 -1.55 9.93 -23.24
CA LYS A 51 -1.17 10.29 -21.87
C LYS A 51 -2.33 10.95 -21.09
N PRO A 52 -3.53 10.33 -21.03
CA PRO A 52 -4.63 10.92 -20.29
C PRO A 52 -4.25 11.01 -18.81
N ALA A 53 -4.58 12.13 -18.14
CA ALA A 53 -4.35 12.26 -16.70
C ALA A 53 -5.15 11.22 -15.90
N HIS A 54 -6.33 10.83 -16.40
CA HIS A 54 -7.19 9.83 -15.77
C HIS A 54 -7.46 8.64 -16.72
N PRO A 55 -6.76 7.51 -16.55
CA PRO A 55 -6.84 6.36 -17.46
C PRO A 55 -7.95 5.36 -17.07
N SER A 56 -9.20 5.84 -16.89
CA SER A 56 -10.29 5.08 -16.24
C SER A 56 -10.59 3.68 -16.80
N TYR A 57 -10.34 3.47 -18.09
CA TYR A 57 -10.68 2.24 -18.81
C TYR A 57 -9.48 1.33 -19.11
N ASP A 58 -8.28 1.92 -19.14
CA ASP A 58 -7.05 1.24 -19.55
C ASP A 58 -6.13 0.94 -18.35
N LEU A 59 -6.56 1.30 -17.14
CA LEU A 59 -5.87 0.97 -15.91
C LEU A 59 -5.94 -0.55 -15.73
N SER A 60 -4.84 -1.23 -16.08
CA SER A 60 -4.71 -2.66 -15.92
C SER A 60 -4.97 -3.02 -14.45
N ASN A 61 -5.87 -3.99 -14.24
CA ASN A 61 -6.04 -4.59 -12.91
C ASN A 61 -4.67 -5.02 -12.38
N VAL A 62 -4.46 -4.89 -11.07
CA VAL A 62 -3.24 -5.35 -10.42
C VAL A 62 -2.97 -6.79 -10.85
N ASN A 63 -1.78 -7.03 -11.40
CA ASN A 63 -1.43 -8.33 -11.97
C ASN A 63 -1.57 -9.42 -10.90
N ALA A 64 -2.07 -10.60 -11.27
CA ALA A 64 -2.23 -11.73 -10.36
C ALA A 64 -0.92 -12.08 -9.64
N VAL A 65 0.22 -11.92 -10.30
CA VAL A 65 1.55 -12.11 -9.69
C VAL A 65 1.81 -11.09 -8.58
N ASP A 66 1.49 -9.82 -8.81
CA ASP A 66 1.68 -8.76 -7.81
C ASP A 66 0.73 -8.98 -6.61
N LEU A 67 -0.50 -9.41 -6.87
CA LEU A 67 -1.46 -9.79 -5.83
C LEU A 67 -0.97 -10.99 -5.01
N LEU A 68 -0.36 -11.99 -5.64
CA LEU A 68 0.22 -13.15 -4.96
C LEU A 68 1.40 -12.76 -4.07
N ILE A 69 2.26 -11.86 -4.54
CA ILE A 69 3.37 -11.31 -3.73
C ILE A 69 2.81 -10.57 -2.50
N ILE A 70 1.78 -9.74 -2.69
CA ILE A 70 1.11 -9.04 -1.58
C ILE A 70 0.49 -10.05 -0.61
N ALA A 71 -0.15 -11.11 -1.10
CA ALA A 71 -0.75 -12.15 -0.27
C ALA A 71 0.31 -12.85 0.61
N ILE A 72 1.44 -13.26 0.01
CA ILE A 72 2.54 -13.91 0.74
C ILE A 72 3.15 -12.95 1.76
N ALA A 73 3.42 -11.70 1.37
CA ALA A 73 3.96 -10.69 2.28
C ALA A 73 3.01 -10.45 3.47
N SER A 74 1.72 -10.33 3.21
CA SER A 74 0.68 -10.15 4.25
C SER A 74 0.62 -11.35 5.18
N PHE A 75 0.75 -12.56 4.65
CA PHE A 75 0.79 -13.79 5.45
C PHE A 75 2.02 -13.81 6.39
N ILE A 76 3.21 -13.48 5.88
CA ILE A 76 4.44 -13.40 6.68
C ILE A 76 4.30 -12.36 7.80
N VAL A 77 3.73 -11.19 7.49
CA VAL A 77 3.48 -10.12 8.45
C VAL A 77 2.52 -10.59 9.56
N GLY A 78 1.44 -11.28 9.19
CA GLY A 78 0.46 -11.77 10.17
C GLY A 78 1.00 -12.83 11.13
N ILE A 79 1.92 -13.69 10.67
CA ILE A 79 2.63 -14.64 11.56
C ILE A 79 3.64 -13.92 12.46
N SER A 80 4.29 -12.88 11.94
CA SER A 80 5.37 -12.19 12.66
C SER A 80 4.86 -11.25 13.77
N LEU A 81 3.63 -10.75 13.64
CA LEU A 81 3.04 -9.81 14.58
C LEU A 81 2.66 -10.47 15.92
N SER A 82 2.94 -9.76 17.00
CA SER A 82 2.82 -10.25 18.37
C SER A 82 1.36 -10.41 18.86
N ASP A 83 0.49 -9.46 18.50
CA ASP A 83 -0.87 -9.34 19.04
C ASP A 83 -1.92 -9.12 17.93
N ALA A 84 -3.10 -9.73 18.09
CA ALA A 84 -4.22 -9.59 17.14
C ALA A 84 -4.74 -8.14 17.02
N LYS A 85 -4.72 -7.38 18.13
CA LYS A 85 -5.09 -5.95 18.11
C LYS A 85 -4.11 -5.14 17.26
N THR A 86 -2.81 -5.35 17.47
CA THR A 86 -1.75 -4.69 16.70
C THR A 86 -1.84 -5.06 15.22
N LEU A 87 -2.26 -6.29 14.91
CA LEU A 87 -2.49 -6.74 13.53
C LEU A 87 -3.65 -5.99 12.87
N PHE A 88 -4.81 -5.85 13.52
CA PHE A 88 -5.94 -5.14 12.93
C PHE A 88 -5.68 -3.63 12.75
N TYR A 89 -5.16 -2.96 13.79
CA TYR A 89 -4.84 -1.53 13.69
C TYR A 89 -3.66 -1.28 12.75
N GLY A 90 -2.66 -2.17 12.78
CA GLY A 90 -1.52 -2.15 11.87
C GLY A 90 -1.95 -2.31 10.42
N TYR A 91 -2.90 -3.21 10.14
CA TYR A 91 -3.50 -3.37 8.80
C TYR A 91 -4.07 -2.05 8.28
N ILE A 92 -4.97 -1.41 9.05
CA ILE A 92 -5.60 -0.15 8.65
C ILE A 92 -4.54 0.94 8.44
N PHE A 93 -3.61 1.08 9.38
CA PHE A 93 -2.59 2.13 9.32
C PHE A 93 -1.62 1.91 8.15
N SER A 94 -1.18 0.68 7.90
CA SER A 94 -0.31 0.35 6.77
C SER A 94 -1.00 0.57 5.43
N LEU A 95 -2.29 0.25 5.30
CA LEU A 95 -3.05 0.56 4.08
C LEU A 95 -3.20 2.07 3.87
N LEU A 96 -3.51 2.82 4.92
CA LEU A 96 -3.60 4.27 4.86
C LEU A 96 -2.24 4.89 4.49
N LEU A 97 -1.16 4.42 5.09
CA LEU A 97 0.19 4.89 4.80
C LEU A 97 0.58 4.58 3.35
N ALA A 98 0.31 3.36 2.87
CA ALA A 98 0.53 2.98 1.48
C ALA A 98 -0.30 3.85 0.52
N PHE A 99 -1.56 4.12 0.86
CA PHE A 99 -2.44 4.99 0.09
C PHE A 99 -1.84 6.40 -0.05
N ILE A 100 -1.42 7.02 1.07
CA ILE A 100 -0.83 8.36 1.07
C ILE A 100 0.45 8.40 0.21
N LEU A 101 1.34 7.42 0.37
CA LEU A 101 2.57 7.32 -0.41
C LEU A 101 2.28 7.22 -1.92
N CYS A 102 1.32 6.40 -2.31
CA CYS A 102 0.89 6.27 -3.69
C CYS A 102 0.30 7.57 -4.24
N VAL A 103 -0.55 8.26 -3.48
CA VAL A 103 -1.17 9.52 -3.92
C VAL A 103 -0.12 10.60 -4.14
N ILE A 104 0.86 10.72 -3.24
CA ILE A 104 1.98 11.64 -3.40
C ILE A 104 2.78 11.30 -4.65
N TYR A 105 3.14 10.03 -4.84
CA TYR A 105 3.90 9.62 -6.03
C TYR A 105 3.14 9.86 -7.34
N ILE A 106 1.88 9.42 -7.42
CA ILE A 106 1.08 9.52 -8.64
C ILE A 106 0.73 10.98 -8.96
N SER A 107 0.46 11.82 -7.96
CA SER A 107 0.25 13.26 -8.20
C SER A 107 1.49 13.92 -8.81
N LEU A 108 2.69 13.62 -8.30
CA LEU A 108 3.95 14.08 -8.88
C LEU A 108 4.19 13.51 -10.28
N TYR A 109 3.84 12.24 -10.51
CA TYR A 109 3.94 11.62 -11.83
C TYR A 109 3.03 12.31 -12.86
N VAL A 110 1.77 12.58 -12.51
CA VAL A 110 0.83 13.30 -13.37
C VAL A 110 1.35 14.72 -13.64
N TRP A 111 1.87 15.40 -12.62
CA TRP A 111 2.38 16.75 -12.74
C TRP A 111 3.60 16.85 -13.66
N TYR A 112 4.62 16.01 -13.43
CA TYR A 112 5.93 16.15 -14.05
C TYR A 112 6.18 15.18 -15.21
N VAL A 113 5.70 13.93 -15.13
CA VAL A 113 6.01 12.90 -16.15
C VAL A 113 4.96 12.90 -17.27
N LEU A 114 3.70 13.11 -16.94
CA LEU A 114 2.63 13.28 -17.93
C LEU A 114 2.53 14.73 -18.45
N ASP A 115 3.33 15.65 -17.91
CA ASP A 115 3.43 17.05 -18.34
C ASP A 115 2.11 17.84 -18.22
N TYR A 116 1.28 17.51 -17.22
CA TYR A 116 0.06 18.29 -16.92
C TYR A 116 0.34 19.51 -16.05
N GLY A 117 1.54 19.64 -15.47
CA GLY A 117 1.94 20.77 -14.63
C GLY A 117 1.69 22.14 -15.28
N PRO A 118 2.10 22.39 -16.54
CA PRO A 118 1.82 23.65 -17.23
C PRO A 118 0.32 23.93 -17.37
N LEU A 119 -0.47 22.90 -17.71
CA LEU A 119 -1.92 23.03 -17.88
C LEU A 119 -2.63 23.36 -16.56
N PHE A 120 -2.25 22.70 -15.48
CA PHE A 120 -2.80 22.99 -14.15
C PHE A 120 -2.36 24.35 -13.62
N SER A 121 -1.17 24.83 -14.00
CA SER A 121 -0.67 26.15 -13.59
C SER A 121 -1.44 27.32 -14.22
N LEU A 122 -2.26 27.06 -15.25
CA LEU A 122 -3.15 28.07 -15.85
C LEU A 122 -4.38 28.39 -14.99
N MET A 123 -4.67 27.54 -13.99
CA MET A 123 -5.84 27.69 -13.11
C MET A 123 -5.38 27.94 -11.67
N PRO A 124 -6.08 28.81 -10.91
CA PRO A 124 -5.84 28.91 -9.48
C PRO A 124 -6.11 27.55 -8.83
N TYR A 125 -5.22 27.13 -7.94
CA TYR A 125 -5.30 25.84 -7.23
C TYR A 125 -5.26 24.58 -8.12
N GLY A 126 -4.66 24.65 -9.31
CA GLY A 126 -4.56 23.49 -10.21
C GLY A 126 -3.86 22.25 -9.63
N TRP A 127 -3.07 22.40 -8.58
CA TRP A 127 -2.48 21.29 -7.83
C TRP A 127 -3.53 20.36 -7.19
N GLU A 128 -4.72 20.89 -6.83
CA GLU A 128 -5.82 20.10 -6.27
C GLU A 128 -6.31 19.04 -7.26
N TRP A 129 -6.34 19.36 -8.56
CA TRP A 129 -6.72 18.42 -9.60
C TRP A 129 -5.75 17.24 -9.70
N ALA A 130 -4.45 17.47 -9.56
CA ALA A 130 -3.46 16.40 -9.56
C ALA A 130 -3.65 15.46 -8.36
N PHE A 131 -3.93 16.01 -7.17
CA PHE A 131 -4.24 15.22 -5.98
C PHE A 131 -5.56 14.45 -6.12
N PHE A 132 -6.61 15.07 -6.64
CA PHE A 132 -7.91 14.44 -6.82
C PHE A 132 -7.84 13.26 -7.79
N ILE A 133 -7.15 13.46 -8.93
CA ILE A 133 -6.93 12.41 -9.93
C ILE A 133 -6.10 11.27 -9.33
N ALA A 134 -4.99 11.59 -8.65
CA ALA A 134 -4.15 10.58 -8.00
C ALA A 134 -4.94 9.79 -6.95
N THR A 135 -5.74 10.46 -6.12
CA THR A 135 -6.60 9.82 -5.10
C THR A 135 -7.56 8.83 -5.74
N SER A 136 -8.24 9.22 -6.82
CA SER A 136 -9.21 8.38 -7.54
C SER A 136 -8.55 7.14 -8.15
N ILE A 137 -7.37 7.31 -8.74
CA ILE A 137 -6.58 6.23 -9.34
C ILE A 137 -6.08 5.25 -8.28
N VAL A 138 -5.47 5.74 -7.21
CA VAL A 138 -4.97 4.90 -6.11
C VAL A 138 -6.11 4.14 -5.46
N PHE A 139 -7.24 4.80 -5.24
CA PHE A 139 -8.42 4.16 -4.69
C PHE A 139 -8.89 3.01 -5.59
N ALA A 140 -8.99 3.22 -6.90
CA ALA A 140 -9.37 2.16 -7.85
C ALA A 140 -8.36 1.00 -7.94
N LEU A 141 -7.05 1.27 -7.77
CA LEU A 141 -6.03 0.22 -7.78
C LEU A 141 -6.00 -0.60 -6.48
N MET A 142 -6.23 0.04 -5.34
CA MET A 142 -6.19 -0.63 -4.05
C MET A 142 -7.51 -1.33 -3.72
N PHE A 143 -8.64 -0.69 -4.00
CA PHE A 143 -9.96 -1.21 -3.69
C PHE A 143 -10.62 -1.87 -4.92
N PRO A 144 -11.22 -3.07 -4.79
CA PRO A 144 -11.32 -3.90 -3.58
C PRO A 144 -10.17 -4.90 -3.40
N TRP A 145 -9.39 -5.15 -4.45
CA TRP A 145 -8.53 -6.35 -4.55
C TRP A 145 -7.43 -6.41 -3.49
N ILE A 146 -6.62 -5.37 -3.36
CA ILE A 146 -5.51 -5.34 -2.40
C ILE A 146 -6.07 -5.40 -0.97
N PHE A 147 -7.14 -4.66 -0.69
CA PHE A 147 -7.79 -4.68 0.62
C PHE A 147 -8.24 -6.08 1.04
N CYS A 148 -8.98 -6.76 0.17
CA CYS A 148 -9.51 -8.10 0.44
C CYS A 148 -8.40 -9.13 0.59
N ILE A 149 -7.41 -9.14 -0.30
CA ILE A 149 -6.32 -10.11 -0.26
C ILE A 149 -5.47 -9.94 0.99
N CYS A 150 -5.08 -8.71 1.32
CA CYS A 150 -4.36 -8.43 2.55
C CYS A 150 -5.14 -8.89 3.79
N LEU A 151 -6.44 -8.61 3.84
CA LEU A 151 -7.29 -8.98 4.97
C LEU A 151 -7.42 -10.51 5.11
N VAL A 152 -7.68 -11.23 4.02
CA VAL A 152 -7.78 -12.69 4.02
C VAL A 152 -6.45 -13.32 4.42
N SER A 153 -5.33 -12.90 3.83
CA SER A 153 -4.00 -13.41 4.16
C SER A 153 -3.61 -13.17 5.62
N LEU A 154 -3.94 -11.99 6.16
CA LEU A 154 -3.71 -11.66 7.57
C LEU A 154 -4.61 -12.47 8.51
N ALA A 155 -5.88 -12.68 8.14
CA ALA A 155 -6.80 -13.50 8.92
C ALA A 155 -6.31 -14.95 8.99
N VAL A 156 -5.98 -15.55 7.84
CA VAL A 156 -5.49 -16.94 7.76
C VAL A 156 -4.19 -17.12 8.55
N SER A 157 -3.23 -16.20 8.40
CA SER A 157 -1.97 -16.24 9.16
C SER A 157 -2.17 -16.09 10.66
N SER A 158 -3.08 -15.21 11.10
CA SER A 158 -3.39 -15.03 12.52
C SER A 158 -3.99 -16.30 13.14
N LEU A 159 -4.89 -16.98 12.42
CA LEU A 159 -5.48 -18.25 12.84
C LEU A 159 -4.43 -19.35 12.94
N LEU A 160 -3.56 -19.46 11.92
CA LEU A 160 -2.48 -20.44 11.91
C LEU A 160 -1.51 -20.24 13.08
N ARG A 161 -1.13 -18.99 13.35
CA ARG A 161 -0.28 -18.64 14.50
C ARG A 161 -0.95 -19.04 15.81
N SER A 162 -2.24 -18.73 15.97
CA SER A 162 -2.99 -19.12 17.17
C SER A 162 -2.95 -20.64 17.37
N TRP A 163 -3.14 -21.42 16.30
CA TRP A 163 -3.09 -22.88 16.38
C TRP A 163 -1.72 -23.40 16.83
N ILE A 164 -0.63 -22.87 16.26
CA ILE A 164 0.75 -23.26 16.61
C ILE A 164 1.09 -22.91 18.07
N THR A 165 0.60 -21.79 18.59
CA THR A 165 0.89 -21.38 19.97
C THR A 165 0.13 -22.17 21.04
N TRP A 166 -0.93 -22.88 20.66
CA TRP A 166 -1.75 -23.70 21.56
C TRP A 166 -1.34 -25.18 21.56
N SER A 167 -0.55 -25.62 20.58
CA SER A 167 0.07 -26.95 20.51
C SER A 167 1.44 -26.97 21.18
#